data_AF-A0A0S7XN07-F1
#
_entry.id   AF-A0A0S7XN07-F1
#
_cell.length_a   1.000
_cell.length_b   1.000
_cell.length_c   1.000
_cell.angle_alpha   90.00
_cell.angle_beta   90.00
_cell.angle_gamma   90.00
#
_symmetry.space_group_name_H-M   'P 1'
#
loop_
_entity.id
_entity.type
_entity.pdbx_description
1 polymer ?
#
loop_
_entity_poly.entity_id
_entity_poly.type
_entity_poly.pdbx_seq_one_letter_code
_entity_poly.pdbx_strand_id
1 'polypeptide(L)'
;MKWTLVAVKWEDVTSLSRFSLGQDFDARRLYKMSVGFVVKETDEYVVIADDLDLNLDGDSCNNYGTLIPRGCIREWRVIRTFDWEPSAGPLAAASGKEDGKRGQAADSARTVSELVRAHPSLLASADEVAARLGIDPADATAQLEHLAGEGAVSRIGSAQVPIYIFRRS
;
A
#
# COMPACT_ATOMS: atom_id res chain seq x y z
N MET A 1 -8.28 -12.25 4.94
CA MET A 1 -9.35 -11.33 4.49
C MET A 1 -9.05 -10.94 3.05
N LYS A 2 -10.05 -10.89 2.16
CA LYS A 2 -9.81 -10.52 0.75
C LYS A 2 -9.96 -9.01 0.57
N TRP A 3 -8.95 -8.36 0.01
CA TRP A 3 -9.01 -6.94 -0.35
C TRP A 3 -9.08 -6.81 -1.87
N THR A 4 -10.02 -6.01 -2.35
CA THR A 4 -10.21 -5.81 -3.79
C THR A 4 -9.79 -4.40 -4.16
N LEU A 5 -8.78 -4.29 -5.02
CA LEU A 5 -8.38 -3.03 -5.63
C LEU A 5 -9.26 -2.75 -6.84
N VAL A 6 -9.88 -1.58 -6.88
CA VAL A 6 -10.84 -1.19 -7.90
C VAL A 6 -10.49 0.16 -8.51
N ALA A 7 -10.83 0.34 -9.78
CA ALA A 7 -10.98 1.64 -10.42
C ALA A 7 -12.46 1.93 -10.58
N VAL A 8 -12.90 3.08 -10.07
CA VAL A 8 -14.31 3.50 -10.09
C VAL A 8 -14.40 4.84 -10.80
N LYS A 9 -15.15 4.86 -11.90
CA LYS A 9 -15.58 6.11 -12.54
C LYS A 9 -16.94 6.48 -11.97
N TRP A 10 -17.08 7.69 -11.48
CA TRP A 10 -18.30 8.13 -10.81
C TRP A 10 -18.53 9.64 -10.97
N GLU A 11 -19.77 10.06 -10.76
CA GLU A 11 -20.15 11.48 -10.74
C GLU A 11 -20.11 12.03 -9.33
N ASP A 12 -19.21 12.98 -9.07
CA ASP A 12 -19.11 13.66 -7.79
C ASP A 12 -20.14 14.77 -7.67
N VAL A 13 -21.35 14.37 -7.29
CA VAL A 13 -22.46 15.27 -7.02
C VAL A 13 -22.26 16.11 -5.75
N THR A 14 -21.30 15.77 -4.88
CA THR A 14 -21.02 16.56 -3.67
C THR A 14 -20.34 17.89 -3.99
N SER A 15 -19.69 17.98 -5.14
CA SER A 15 -19.10 19.21 -5.67
C SER A 15 -20.15 20.24 -6.12
N LEU A 16 -21.40 19.82 -6.36
CA LEU A 16 -22.48 20.69 -6.86
C LEU A 16 -23.06 21.61 -5.78
N SER A 17 -23.08 21.19 -4.51
CA SER A 17 -23.73 21.98 -3.44
C SER A 17 -22.85 23.09 -2.88
N ARG A 18 -21.56 23.12 -3.24
CA ARG A 18 -20.56 24.05 -2.67
C ARG A 18 -20.20 25.22 -3.59
N PHE A 19 -20.66 25.24 -4.84
CA PHE A 19 -20.29 26.26 -5.82
C PHE A 19 -21.52 26.75 -6.60
N SER A 20 -21.61 28.08 -6.78
CA SER A 20 -22.45 28.64 -7.82
C SER A 20 -21.87 28.22 -9.18
N LEU A 21 -22.55 27.29 -9.85
CA LEU A 21 -22.14 26.84 -11.18
C LEU A 21 -22.32 28.01 -12.15
N GLY A 22 -21.21 28.53 -12.68
CA GLY A 22 -21.24 29.56 -13.72
C GLY A 22 -21.93 29.06 -14.99
N GLN A 23 -22.35 29.97 -15.87
CA GLN A 23 -23.02 29.59 -17.13
C GLN A 23 -22.16 28.72 -18.06
N ASP A 24 -20.84 28.72 -17.87
CA ASP A 24 -19.87 27.90 -18.63
C ASP A 24 -19.52 26.56 -17.94
N PHE A 25 -20.36 26.09 -17.00
CA PHE A 25 -20.08 24.84 -16.29
C PHE A 25 -20.21 23.63 -17.21
N ASP A 26 -19.09 22.94 -17.41
CA ASP A 26 -19.05 21.67 -18.14
C ASP A 26 -19.33 20.50 -17.20
N ALA A 27 -20.48 19.83 -17.40
CA ALA A 27 -20.89 18.65 -16.62
C ALA A 27 -19.86 17.51 -16.64
N ARG A 28 -18.95 17.46 -17.63
CA ARG A 28 -17.83 16.51 -17.65
C ARG A 28 -16.90 16.68 -16.44
N ARG A 29 -16.87 17.85 -15.82
CA ARG A 29 -16.08 18.13 -14.60
C ARG A 29 -16.59 17.40 -13.36
N LEU A 30 -17.80 16.83 -13.41
CA LEU A 30 -18.34 16.02 -12.33
C LEU A 30 -17.81 14.59 -12.35
N TYR A 31 -17.22 14.14 -13.45
CA TYR A 31 -16.71 12.78 -13.54
C TYR A 31 -15.35 12.69 -12.85
N LYS A 32 -15.29 11.86 -11.82
CA LYS A 32 -14.06 11.46 -11.15
C LYS A 32 -13.72 10.01 -11.48
N MET A 33 -12.42 9.73 -11.49
CA MET A 33 -11.88 8.38 -11.48
C MET A 33 -11.12 8.23 -10.17
N SER A 34 -11.55 7.28 -9.35
CA SER A 34 -10.87 6.95 -8.09
C SER A 34 -10.34 5.52 -8.16
N VAL A 35 -9.15 5.29 -7.62
CA VAL A 35 -8.53 3.96 -7.57
C VAL A 35 -8.17 3.66 -6.12
N GLY A 36 -8.70 2.57 -5.56
CA GLY A 36 -8.50 2.28 -4.15
C GLY A 36 -8.96 0.87 -3.75
N PHE A 37 -8.65 0.50 -2.51
CA PHE A 37 -9.10 -0.78 -1.94
C PHE A 37 -10.53 -0.66 -1.42
N VAL A 38 -11.40 -1.60 -1.77
CA VAL A 38 -12.76 -1.65 -1.22
C VAL A 38 -12.68 -1.98 0.27
N VAL A 39 -13.14 -1.04 1.11
CA VAL A 39 -13.16 -1.21 2.57
C VAL A 39 -14.57 -1.51 3.09
N LYS A 40 -15.61 -1.05 2.38
CA LYS A 40 -17.01 -1.27 2.74
C LYS A 40 -17.90 -1.22 1.50
N GLU A 41 -18.85 -2.13 1.44
CA GLU A 41 -19.93 -2.11 0.45
C GLU A 41 -21.28 -2.21 1.17
N THR A 42 -22.22 -1.36 0.76
CA THR A 42 -23.64 -1.44 1.13
C THR A 42 -24.47 -1.36 -0.15
N ASP A 43 -25.79 -1.52 -0.02
CA ASP A 43 -26.71 -1.32 -1.15
C ASP A 43 -26.76 0.15 -1.62
N GLU A 44 -26.41 1.08 -0.73
CA GLU A 44 -26.51 2.52 -0.98
C GLU A 44 -25.19 3.15 -1.45
N TYR A 45 -24.04 2.65 -0.95
CA TYR A 45 -22.73 3.23 -1.20
C TYR A 45 -21.59 2.23 -1.12
N VAL A 46 -20.45 2.63 -1.67
CA VAL A 46 -19.17 1.94 -1.52
C VAL A 46 -18.17 2.91 -0.91
N VAL A 47 -17.26 2.41 -0.07
CA VAL A 47 -16.10 3.16 0.40
C VAL A 47 -14.84 2.49 -0.15
N ILE A 48 -13.97 3.29 -0.76
CA ILE A 48 -12.65 2.87 -1.21
C ILE A 48 -11.57 3.65 -0.46
N ALA A 49 -10.46 3.01 -0.13
CA ALA A 49 -9.26 3.67 0.38
C ALA A 49 -8.36 4.02 -0.81
N ASP A 50 -8.36 5.29 -1.22
CA ASP A 50 -7.67 5.82 -2.41
C ASP A 50 -6.64 6.91 -2.12
N ASP A 51 -6.60 7.44 -0.90
CA ASP A 51 -5.62 8.43 -0.44
C ASP A 51 -5.25 8.16 1.03
N LEU A 52 -4.35 7.19 1.24
CA LEU A 52 -3.74 6.97 2.55
C LEU A 52 -2.52 7.88 2.63
N ASP A 53 -2.71 9.09 3.16
CA ASP A 53 -1.58 9.94 3.51
C ASP A 53 -0.85 9.29 4.70
N LEU A 54 0.19 8.51 4.39
CA LEU A 54 1.00 7.82 5.40
C LEU A 54 1.94 8.80 6.14
N ASN A 55 1.99 10.08 5.74
CA ASN A 55 2.86 11.11 6.31
C ASN A 55 2.10 12.08 7.23
N LEU A 56 1.43 11.57 8.26
CA LEU A 56 0.71 12.43 9.19
C LEU A 56 1.35 12.46 10.58
N ASP A 57 2.28 13.40 10.73
CA ASP A 57 2.51 14.11 11.98
C ASP A 57 1.24 14.91 12.33
N GLY A 58 0.22 14.23 12.84
CA GLY A 58 -0.74 14.79 13.79
C GLY A 58 -1.96 15.58 13.34
N ASP A 59 -2.03 16.26 12.17
CA ASP A 59 -3.07 17.30 12.00
C ASP A 59 -3.81 17.42 10.65
N SER A 60 -3.62 16.51 9.69
CA SER A 60 -4.39 16.51 8.43
C SER A 60 -5.43 15.37 8.42
N CYS A 61 -6.69 15.73 8.62
CA CYS A 61 -7.81 14.81 8.83
C CYS A 61 -8.49 14.35 7.53
N ASN A 62 -7.73 14.02 6.48
CA ASN A 62 -8.28 13.44 5.24
C ASN A 62 -8.22 11.90 5.22
N ASN A 63 -8.21 11.25 6.39
CA ASN A 63 -8.14 9.79 6.57
C ASN A 63 -9.43 9.01 6.24
N TYR A 64 -10.36 9.61 5.50
CA TYR A 64 -11.62 8.97 5.17
C TYR A 64 -11.61 8.70 3.68
N GLY A 65 -11.25 7.47 3.30
CA GLY A 65 -11.28 7.03 1.90
C GLY A 65 -12.59 7.43 1.19
N THR A 66 -12.55 7.58 -0.12
CA THR A 66 -13.70 8.09 -0.89
C THR A 66 -14.96 7.23 -0.70
N LEU A 67 -16.02 7.86 -0.17
CA LEU A 67 -17.38 7.31 -0.15
C LEU A 67 -18.10 7.68 -1.46
N ILE A 68 -18.53 6.66 -2.18
CA ILE A 68 -19.16 6.77 -3.50
C ILE A 68 -20.59 6.19 -3.41
N PRO A 69 -21.65 7.02 -3.53
CA PRO A 69 -23.02 6.52 -3.65
C PRO A 69 -23.17 5.64 -4.89
N ARG A 70 -23.86 4.48 -4.78
CA ARG A 70 -23.98 3.53 -5.90
C ARG A 70 -24.62 4.14 -7.15
N GLY A 71 -25.61 5.01 -6.96
CA GLY A 71 -26.27 5.73 -8.07
C GLY A 71 -25.35 6.69 -8.85
N CYS A 72 -24.21 7.05 -8.26
CA CYS A 72 -23.20 7.91 -8.90
C CYS A 72 -22.13 7.11 -9.66
N ILE A 73 -22.06 5.79 -9.48
CA ILE A 73 -21.09 4.95 -10.18
C ILE A 73 -21.49 4.81 -11.64
N ARG A 74 -20.53 5.06 -12.53
CA ARG A 74 -20.69 4.95 -13.99
C ARG A 74 -19.89 3.80 -14.56
N GLU A 75 -18.76 3.47 -13.94
CA GLU A 75 -17.96 2.31 -14.28
C GLU A 75 -17.32 1.74 -13.02
N TRP A 76 -17.36 0.41 -12.90
CA TRP A 76 -16.70 -0.33 -11.83
C TRP A 76 -15.79 -1.39 -12.43
N ARG A 77 -14.49 -1.28 -12.16
CA ARG A 77 -13.50 -2.24 -12.65
C ARG A 77 -12.68 -2.78 -11.50
N VAL A 78 -12.77 -4.08 -11.29
CA VAL A 78 -11.83 -4.80 -10.42
C VAL A 78 -10.48 -4.86 -11.13
N ILE A 79 -9.45 -4.30 -10.50
CA ILE A 79 -8.07 -4.37 -10.98
C ILE A 79 -7.43 -5.67 -10.49
N ARG A 80 -7.55 -5.95 -9.20
CA ARG A 80 -6.96 -7.14 -8.57
C ARG A 80 -7.64 -7.43 -7.23
N THR A 81 -7.62 -8.70 -6.83
CA THR A 81 -7.97 -9.13 -5.47
C THR A 81 -6.73 -9.70 -4.78
N PHE A 82 -6.54 -9.33 -3.51
CA PHE A 82 -5.44 -9.75 -2.67
C PHE A 82 -5.99 -10.59 -1.53
N ASP A 83 -5.42 -11.77 -1.34
CA ASP A 83 -5.60 -12.53 -0.11
C ASP A 83 -4.61 -11.96 0.91
N TRP A 84 -5.09 -11.11 1.81
CA TRP A 84 -4.28 -10.63 2.93
C TRP A 84 -4.49 -11.55 4.12
N GLU A 85 -3.44 -12.26 4.49
CA GLU A 85 -3.30 -12.79 5.84
C GLU A 85 -2.61 -11.71 6.66
N PRO A 86 -3.15 -11.31 7.83
CA PRO A 86 -2.36 -10.51 8.75
C PRO A 86 -1.07 -11.29 9.00
N SER A 87 0.07 -10.71 8.64
CA SER A 87 1.34 -11.22 9.12
C SER A 87 1.20 -11.31 10.63
N ALA A 88 1.35 -12.51 11.17
CA ALA A 88 1.47 -12.68 12.61
C ALA A 88 2.53 -11.66 13.05
N GLY A 89 2.11 -10.69 13.88
CA GLY A 89 3.04 -9.80 14.55
C GLY A 89 4.10 -10.61 15.31
N PRO A 90 5.18 -9.95 15.76
CA PRO A 90 6.39 -10.63 16.19
C PRO A 90 6.07 -11.72 17.23
N LEU A 91 6.50 -12.95 16.94
CA LEU A 91 6.54 -14.01 17.95
C LEU A 91 7.33 -13.50 19.15
N ALA A 92 6.80 -13.82 20.33
CA ALA A 92 7.31 -13.48 21.63
C ALA A 92 8.85 -13.44 21.71
N ALA A 93 9.36 -12.43 22.43
CA ALA A 93 10.73 -12.25 22.81
C ALA A 93 11.44 -13.58 23.12
N ALA A 94 12.24 -14.06 22.17
CA ALA A 94 13.27 -15.05 22.45
C ALA A 94 14.46 -14.30 23.03
N SER A 95 14.56 -14.34 24.35
CA SER A 95 15.77 -14.02 25.10
C SER A 95 16.94 -14.83 24.53
N GLY A 96 17.95 -14.16 24.01
CA GLY A 96 19.20 -14.77 23.57
C GLY A 96 20.23 -13.70 23.29
N LYS A 97 21.01 -13.34 24.31
CA LYS A 97 22.33 -12.72 24.13
C LYS A 97 23.15 -13.67 23.27
N GLU A 98 23.78 -13.18 22.20
CA GLU A 98 25.18 -13.51 21.90
C GLU A 98 25.81 -12.58 20.86
N ASP A 99 27.04 -12.17 21.18
CA ASP A 99 27.96 -11.33 20.44
C ASP A 99 28.48 -12.03 19.16
N GLY A 100 28.59 -11.32 18.04
CA GLY A 100 29.16 -11.93 16.82
C GLY A 100 29.27 -11.06 15.56
N LYS A 101 29.83 -9.85 15.66
CA LYS A 101 30.10 -8.97 14.50
C LYS A 101 31.19 -9.54 13.58
N ARG A 102 30.82 -10.36 12.58
CA ARG A 102 31.44 -10.42 11.22
C ARG A 102 30.86 -11.46 10.25
N GLY A 103 29.95 -12.34 10.68
CA GLY A 103 29.31 -13.35 9.81
C GLY A 103 27.90 -13.01 9.31
N GLN A 104 27.27 -11.97 9.84
CA GLN A 104 25.81 -11.75 9.73
C GLN A 104 25.35 -11.18 8.37
N ALA A 105 26.15 -10.36 7.70
CA ALA A 105 25.71 -9.65 6.49
C ALA A 105 25.46 -10.58 5.28
N ALA A 106 26.24 -11.66 5.16
CA ALA A 106 26.11 -12.61 4.04
C ALA A 106 24.89 -13.53 4.21
N ASP A 107 24.60 -13.96 5.44
CA ASP A 107 23.40 -14.74 5.76
C ASP A 107 22.13 -13.87 5.66
N SER A 108 22.18 -12.60 6.06
CA SER A 108 21.06 -11.67 5.92
C SER A 108 20.70 -11.42 4.44
N ALA A 109 21.69 -11.19 3.56
CA ALA A 109 21.49 -10.97 2.12
C ALA A 109 20.82 -12.16 1.41
N ARG A 110 21.21 -13.37 1.81
CA ARG A 110 20.59 -14.60 1.34
C ARG A 110 19.12 -14.69 1.79
N THR A 111 18.85 -14.26 3.02
CA THR A 111 17.52 -14.33 3.63
C THR A 111 16.51 -13.37 2.99
N VAL A 112 16.88 -12.12 2.67
CA VAL A 112 15.98 -11.20 1.96
C VAL A 112 15.68 -11.70 0.54
N SER A 113 16.70 -12.18 -0.17
CA SER A 113 16.53 -12.74 -1.51
C SER A 113 15.60 -13.97 -1.52
N GLU A 114 15.72 -14.83 -0.51
CA GLU A 114 14.83 -15.99 -0.33
C GLU A 114 13.39 -15.55 0.00
N LEU A 115 13.22 -14.53 0.85
CA LEU A 115 11.91 -13.94 1.15
C LEU A 115 11.24 -13.37 -0.10
N VAL A 116 11.99 -12.66 -0.95
CA VAL A 116 11.51 -12.11 -2.23
C VAL A 116 11.02 -13.21 -3.16
N ARG A 117 11.77 -14.30 -3.27
CA ARG A 117 11.38 -15.46 -4.10
C ARG A 117 10.17 -16.19 -3.54
N ALA A 118 10.09 -16.34 -2.21
CA ALA A 118 9.01 -17.06 -1.55
C ALA A 118 7.66 -16.31 -1.60
N HIS A 119 7.70 -14.97 -1.63
CA HIS A 119 6.51 -14.13 -1.57
C HIS A 119 6.44 -13.14 -2.74
N PRO A 120 6.27 -13.63 -3.99
CA PRO A 120 6.12 -12.73 -5.13
C PRO A 120 4.84 -11.91 -4.97
N SER A 121 4.94 -10.61 -5.21
CA SER A 121 3.89 -9.60 -4.99
C SER A 121 3.69 -9.13 -3.54
N LEU A 122 4.55 -9.53 -2.59
CA LEU A 122 4.54 -8.90 -1.27
C LEU A 122 4.87 -7.42 -1.40
N LEU A 123 4.09 -6.61 -0.67
CA LEU A 123 4.33 -5.20 -0.45
C LEU A 123 4.83 -5.05 0.99
N ALA A 124 6.06 -4.56 1.17
CA ALA A 124 6.62 -4.38 2.50
C ALA A 124 7.58 -3.19 2.55
N SER A 125 7.63 -2.51 3.70
CA SER A 125 8.70 -1.57 4.04
C SER A 125 9.97 -2.31 4.45
N ALA A 126 11.10 -1.60 4.51
CA ALA A 126 12.34 -2.17 5.03
C ALA A 126 12.21 -2.59 6.50
N ASP A 127 11.46 -1.84 7.31
CA ASP A 127 11.21 -2.17 8.73
C ASP A 127 10.38 -3.45 8.87
N GLU A 128 9.38 -3.65 8.01
CA GLU A 128 8.57 -4.88 8.01
C GLU A 128 9.39 -6.11 7.59
N VAL A 129 10.26 -5.96 6.59
CA VAL A 129 11.20 -7.01 6.18
C VAL A 129 12.20 -7.30 7.29
N ALA A 130 12.75 -6.26 7.92
CA ALA A 130 13.69 -6.37 9.02
C ALA A 130 13.08 -7.10 10.22
N ALA A 131 11.86 -6.71 10.62
CA ALA A 131 11.12 -7.36 11.70
C ALA A 131 10.81 -8.83 11.40
N ARG A 132 10.48 -9.16 10.14
CA ARG A 132 10.17 -10.53 9.72
C ARG A 132 11.39 -11.44 9.73
N LEU A 133 12.57 -10.89 9.42
CA LEU A 133 13.82 -11.65 9.32
C LEU A 133 14.69 -11.54 10.57
N GLY A 134 14.33 -10.69 11.53
CA GLY A 134 15.15 -10.42 12.71
C GLY A 134 16.49 -9.76 12.39
N ILE A 135 16.55 -8.92 11.34
CA ILE A 135 17.76 -8.22 10.90
C ILE A 135 17.64 -6.71 11.17
N ASP A 136 18.76 -5.98 11.04
CA ASP A 136 18.76 -4.53 11.17
C ASP A 136 17.99 -3.87 10.00
N PRO A 137 17.14 -2.86 10.25
CA PRO A 137 16.44 -2.12 9.19
C PRO A 137 17.35 -1.48 8.14
N ALA A 138 18.54 -1.03 8.52
CA ALA A 138 19.52 -0.49 7.58
C ALA A 138 20.06 -1.58 6.65
N ASP A 139 20.29 -2.79 7.18
CA ASP A 139 20.70 -3.96 6.39
C ASP A 139 19.59 -4.41 5.44
N ALA A 140 18.33 -4.45 5.91
CA ALA A 140 17.17 -4.74 5.06
C ALA A 140 17.03 -3.71 3.93
N THR A 141 17.20 -2.42 4.25
CA THR A 141 17.16 -1.33 3.26
C THR A 141 18.23 -1.51 2.21
N ALA A 142 19.49 -1.71 2.60
CA ALA A 142 20.60 -1.86 1.68
C ALA A 142 20.40 -3.05 0.72
N GLN A 143 19.87 -4.16 1.21
CA GLN A 143 19.60 -5.36 0.40
C GLN A 143 18.42 -5.17 -0.55
N LEU A 144 17.34 -4.52 -0.10
CA LEU A 144 16.18 -4.23 -0.94
C LEU A 144 16.52 -3.22 -2.05
N GLU A 145 17.36 -2.22 -1.78
CA GLU A 145 17.87 -1.29 -2.81
C GLU A 145 18.78 -2.00 -3.82
N HIS A 146 19.63 -2.93 -3.35
CA HIS A 146 20.43 -3.77 -4.25
C HIS A 146 19.55 -4.61 -5.19
N LEU A 147 18.56 -5.32 -4.63
CA LEU A 147 17.59 -6.12 -5.38
C LEU A 147 16.69 -5.27 -6.30
N ALA A 148 16.46 -4.00 -5.95
CA ALA A 148 15.76 -3.05 -6.82
C ALA A 148 16.60 -2.74 -8.07
N GLY A 149 17.92 -2.55 -7.88
CA GLY A 149 18.88 -2.41 -8.98
C GLY A 149 18.95 -3.63 -9.89
N GLU A 150 18.73 -4.83 -9.35
CA GLU A 150 18.64 -6.09 -10.11
C GLU A 150 17.25 -6.34 -10.73
N GLY A 151 16.26 -5.50 -10.43
CA GLY A 151 14.88 -5.65 -10.93
C GLY A 151 14.05 -6.73 -10.24
N ALA A 152 14.58 -7.36 -9.18
CA ALA A 152 13.87 -8.37 -8.39
C ALA A 152 12.79 -7.76 -7.47
N VAL A 153 12.93 -6.47 -7.13
CA VAL A 153 11.89 -5.69 -6.42
C VAL A 153 11.67 -4.34 -7.09
N SER A 154 10.54 -3.70 -6.83
CA SER A 154 10.28 -2.31 -7.24
C SER A 154 10.11 -1.42 -6.03
N ARG A 155 10.93 -0.38 -5.97
CA ARG A 155 10.80 0.69 -4.99
C ARG A 155 9.69 1.66 -5.41
N ILE A 156 8.73 1.90 -4.54
CA ILE A 156 7.67 2.91 -4.66
C ILE A 156 7.64 3.78 -3.40
N GLY A 157 6.98 4.93 -3.44
CA GLY A 157 6.90 5.85 -2.29
C GLY A 157 8.04 6.87 -2.24
N SER A 158 8.11 7.61 -1.13
CA SER A 158 9.04 8.74 -0.96
C SER A 158 10.48 8.27 -0.68
N ALA A 159 11.42 9.23 -0.63
CA ALA A 159 12.78 8.95 -0.18
C ALA A 159 12.81 8.48 1.28
N GLN A 160 11.96 9.08 2.13
CA GLN A 160 11.91 8.79 3.56
C GLN A 160 11.17 7.50 3.90
N VAL A 161 10.16 7.12 3.11
CA VAL A 161 9.32 5.93 3.38
C VAL A 161 9.22 5.07 2.11
N PRO A 162 10.30 4.35 1.74
CA PRO A 162 10.28 3.44 0.61
C PRO A 162 9.45 2.19 0.94
N ILE A 163 8.60 1.81 -0.01
CA ILE A 163 7.89 0.54 -0.01
C ILE A 163 8.40 -0.29 -1.18
N TYR A 164 8.63 -1.59 -0.96
CA TYR A 164 9.16 -2.50 -1.97
C TYR A 164 8.08 -3.49 -2.40
N ILE A 165 7.87 -3.60 -3.72
CA ILE A 165 7.02 -4.62 -4.34
C ILE A 165 7.90 -5.75 -4.82
N PHE A 166 7.70 -6.95 -4.31
CA PHE A 166 8.47 -8.12 -4.71
C PHE A 166 8.02 -8.61 -6.07
N ARG A 167 8.94 -8.80 -7.01
CA ARG A 167 8.62 -9.30 -8.35
C ARG A 167 8.84 -10.79 -8.44
N ARG A 168 8.05 -11.42 -9.31
CA ARG A 168 8.33 -12.78 -9.77
C ARG A 168 9.53 -12.68 -10.70
N SER A 169 10.64 -13.29 -10.30
CA SER A 169 11.79 -13.56 -11.18
C SER A 169 11.46 -14.69 -12.15
#